data_AF-A0A519Y3A4-F1
#
_entry.id   AF-A0A519Y3A4-F1
#
_cell.length_a   1.000
_cell.length_b   1.000
_cell.length_c   1.000
_cell.angle_alpha   90.00
_cell.angle_beta   90.00
_cell.angle_gamma   90.00
#
_symmetry.space_group_name_H-M   'P 1'
#
loop_
_entity.id
_entity.type
_entity.pdbx_description
1 polymer ?
#
loop_
_entity_poly.entity_id
_entity_poly.type
_entity_poly.pdbx_seq_one_letter_code
_entity_poly.pdbx_strand_id
1 'polypeptide(L)'
;VSNMSEGEENSGVRFNKYKLGNQFAGPGGVPAIDANYNNGDWNIYRLTMIYFAKAEAIMRKNGGVANAEAVQLINDCKKRAYSPADWATRAYTPATLTLDELLAERGREFIFEGLRRDDLIRFGKFATATWWDHTPTTATKALYPIPQVQRNLNGNLTQNPGY
;
A
#
# COMPACT_ATOMS: atom_id res chain seq x y z
N VAL A 1 -13.43 15.25 -20.56
CA VAL A 1 -13.95 14.84 -19.24
C VAL A 1 -12.73 14.39 -18.48
N SER A 2 -12.21 15.07 -17.46
CA SER A 2 -10.90 14.69 -16.91
C SER A 2 -10.95 13.27 -16.35
N ASN A 3 -10.34 12.32 -17.06
CA ASN A 3 -10.30 10.90 -16.72
C ASN A 3 -8.83 10.43 -16.76
N MET A 4 -8.57 9.24 -16.22
CA MET A 4 -7.21 8.68 -16.13
C MET A 4 -6.50 8.53 -17.48
N SER A 5 -7.24 8.51 -18.59
CA SER A 5 -6.74 8.41 -19.97
C SER A 5 -6.48 9.78 -20.61
N GLU A 6 -7.07 10.85 -20.08
CA GLU A 6 -7.02 12.23 -20.61
C GLU A 6 -6.18 13.19 -19.74
N GLY A 7 -5.70 12.75 -18.56
CA GLY A 7 -4.90 13.59 -17.68
C GLY A 7 -3.52 13.91 -18.27
N GLU A 8 -3.17 15.19 -18.34
CA GLU A 8 -1.87 15.65 -18.84
C GLU A 8 -0.71 14.99 -18.06
N GLU A 9 0.38 14.66 -18.74
CA GLU A 9 1.49 13.93 -18.10
C GLU A 9 2.24 14.75 -17.03
N ASN A 10 2.13 16.07 -17.11
CA ASN A 10 2.76 17.05 -16.25
C ASN A 10 1.81 17.67 -15.20
N SER A 11 0.55 17.26 -15.12
CA SER A 11 -0.43 17.86 -14.19
C SER A 11 -0.35 17.32 -12.75
N GLY A 12 0.73 16.62 -12.37
CA GLY A 12 0.91 16.11 -11.01
C GLY A 12 2.10 15.17 -10.82
N VAL A 13 2.22 14.60 -9.62
CA VAL A 13 3.26 13.62 -9.27
C VAL A 13 2.85 12.25 -9.80
N ARG A 14 3.65 11.68 -10.73
CA ARG A 14 3.46 10.32 -11.23
C ARG A 14 4.35 9.32 -10.50
N PHE A 15 3.80 8.15 -10.23
CA PHE A 15 4.57 7.06 -9.64
C PHE A 15 5.30 6.27 -10.74
N ASN A 16 6.62 6.21 -10.67
CA ASN A 16 7.44 5.62 -11.74
C ASN A 16 7.48 4.07 -11.72
N LYS A 17 7.03 3.43 -10.63
CA LYS A 17 7.13 1.97 -10.47
C LYS A 17 6.21 1.20 -11.44
N TYR A 18 5.03 1.74 -11.70
CA TYR A 18 4.05 1.19 -12.64
C TYR A 18 3.69 2.30 -13.62
N LYS A 19 4.47 2.41 -14.70
CA LYS A 19 4.29 3.46 -15.70
C LYS A 19 2.90 3.33 -16.32
N LEU A 20 2.11 4.39 -16.20
CA LEU A 20 0.83 4.53 -16.89
C LEU A 20 1.08 4.86 -18.37
N GLY A 21 0.25 4.33 -19.25
CA GLY A 21 0.30 4.50 -20.71
C GLY A 21 -1.01 3.99 -21.31
N ASN A 22 -1.10 3.92 -22.64
CA ASN A 22 -2.28 3.37 -23.33
C ASN A 22 -1.86 2.43 -24.46
N GLN A 23 -2.58 1.31 -24.64
CA GLN A 23 -2.45 0.46 -25.83
C GLN A 23 -3.29 0.98 -27.02
N PHE A 24 -4.11 2.00 -26.81
CA PHE A 24 -4.95 2.64 -27.82
C PHE A 24 -4.69 4.15 -27.85
N ALA A 25 -4.87 4.78 -29.02
CA ALA A 25 -4.71 6.23 -29.15
C ALA A 25 -5.76 6.95 -28.29
N GLY A 26 -5.30 7.88 -27.44
CA GLY A 26 -6.20 8.77 -26.70
C GLY A 26 -6.87 9.81 -27.60
N PRO A 27 -7.86 10.56 -27.09
CA PRO A 27 -8.46 11.69 -27.81
C PRO A 27 -7.40 12.67 -28.32
N GLY A 28 -7.43 13.02 -29.61
CA GLY A 28 -6.41 13.87 -30.23
C GLY A 28 -5.03 13.20 -30.40
N GLY A 29 -4.94 11.87 -30.23
CA GLY A 29 -3.69 11.12 -30.35
C GLY A 29 -2.79 11.19 -29.12
N VAL A 30 -3.29 11.72 -28.00
CA VAL A 30 -2.53 11.95 -26.76
C VAL A 30 -3.23 11.28 -25.57
N PRO A 31 -2.50 10.55 -24.71
CA PRO A 31 -1.10 10.16 -24.86
C PRO A 31 -0.91 9.19 -26.04
N ALA A 32 0.30 9.19 -26.61
CA ALA A 32 0.65 8.27 -27.69
C ALA A 32 0.53 6.81 -27.24
N ILE A 33 0.32 5.90 -28.19
CA ILE A 33 0.30 4.47 -27.92
C ILE A 33 1.66 4.06 -27.36
N ASP A 34 1.65 3.40 -26.19
CA ASP A 34 2.81 2.75 -25.60
C ASP A 34 2.64 1.24 -25.79
N ALA A 35 3.40 0.66 -26.72
CA ALA A 35 3.40 -0.77 -27.00
C ALA A 35 3.84 -1.62 -25.78
N ASN A 36 4.43 -1.00 -24.77
CA ASN A 36 4.85 -1.63 -23.53
C ASN A 36 3.91 -1.38 -22.35
N TYR A 37 2.76 -0.72 -22.57
CA TYR A 37 1.80 -0.45 -21.50
C TYR A 37 1.27 -1.76 -20.88
N ASN A 38 1.38 -1.86 -19.55
CA ASN A 38 1.05 -3.04 -18.75
C ASN A 38 1.80 -4.34 -19.11
N ASN A 39 2.95 -4.26 -19.79
CA ASN A 39 3.80 -5.44 -20.03
C ASN A 39 4.62 -5.87 -18.79
N GLY A 40 4.55 -5.11 -17.69
CA GLY A 40 5.18 -5.47 -16.42
C GLY A 40 4.30 -6.35 -15.55
N ASP A 41 4.89 -7.32 -14.86
CA ASP A 41 4.17 -8.18 -13.92
C ASP A 41 3.66 -7.38 -12.71
N TRP A 42 2.46 -7.73 -12.25
CA TRP A 42 1.93 -7.26 -10.97
C TRP A 42 2.40 -8.18 -9.84
N ASN A 43 3.32 -7.67 -9.02
CA ASN A 43 3.83 -8.42 -7.88
C ASN A 43 2.74 -8.61 -6.81
N ILE A 44 2.19 -9.82 -6.68
CA ILE A 44 1.29 -10.18 -5.57
C ILE A 44 2.10 -10.38 -4.28
N TYR A 45 3.28 -10.99 -4.42
CA TYR A 45 4.24 -11.15 -3.34
C TYR A 45 5.65 -10.82 -3.83
N ARG A 46 6.45 -10.21 -2.95
CA ARG A 46 7.89 -10.02 -3.16
C ARG A 46 8.64 -10.23 -1.85
N LEU A 47 9.95 -10.49 -1.94
CA LEU A 47 10.79 -10.87 -0.80
C LEU A 47 10.66 -9.91 0.40
N THR A 48 10.63 -8.61 0.14
CA THR A 48 10.47 -7.61 1.21
C THR A 48 9.15 -7.77 1.97
N MET A 49 8.05 -8.20 1.35
CA MET A 49 6.80 -8.46 2.08
C MET A 49 7.00 -9.52 3.16
N ILE A 50 7.81 -10.55 2.87
CA ILE A 50 8.17 -11.61 3.82
C ILE A 50 9.05 -11.04 4.94
N TYR A 51 9.99 -10.16 4.62
CA TYR A 51 10.86 -9.53 5.63
C TYR A 51 10.05 -8.67 6.60
N PHE A 52 9.13 -7.86 6.09
CA PHE A 52 8.24 -7.06 6.92
C PHE A 52 7.26 -7.91 7.72
N ALA A 53 6.70 -8.97 7.15
CA ALA A 53 5.81 -9.88 7.87
C ALA A 53 6.54 -10.59 9.02
N LYS A 54 7.78 -11.05 8.77
CA LYS A 54 8.63 -11.66 9.80
C LYS A 54 9.00 -10.66 10.90
N ALA A 55 9.40 -9.44 10.54
CA ALA A 55 9.70 -8.38 11.52
C ALA A 55 8.46 -8.04 12.36
N GLU A 56 7.29 -7.89 11.75
CA GLU A 56 6.02 -7.66 12.46
C GLU A 56 5.72 -8.79 13.45
N ALA A 57 5.87 -10.05 13.02
CA ALA A 57 5.63 -11.21 13.88
C ALA A 57 6.58 -11.27 15.08
N ILE A 58 7.88 -10.99 14.86
CA ILE A 58 8.88 -10.91 15.93
C ILE A 58 8.49 -9.81 16.93
N MET A 59 8.17 -8.61 16.44
CA MET A 59 7.77 -7.49 17.29
C MET A 59 6.53 -7.82 18.12
N ARG A 60 5.48 -8.36 17.49
CA ARG A 60 4.24 -8.73 18.19
C ARG A 60 4.46 -9.82 19.23
N LYS A 61 5.28 -10.84 18.93
CA LYS A 61 5.66 -11.88 19.91
C LYS A 61 6.46 -11.30 21.09
N ASN A 62 7.21 -10.22 20.84
CA ASN A 62 8.02 -9.51 21.82
C ASN A 62 7.30 -8.29 22.43
N GLY A 63 5.97 -8.37 22.63
CA GLY A 63 5.21 -7.31 23.30
C GLY A 63 5.11 -5.99 22.52
N GLY A 64 5.27 -6.02 21.20
CA GLY A 64 5.27 -4.85 20.33
C GLY A 64 6.62 -4.16 20.16
N VAL A 65 7.69 -4.72 20.72
CA VAL A 65 9.03 -4.11 20.72
C VAL A 65 9.95 -4.83 19.71
N ALA A 66 10.66 -4.07 18.89
CA ALA A 66 11.66 -4.62 17.99
C ALA A 66 12.90 -5.14 18.72
N ASN A 67 13.44 -6.27 18.26
CA ASN A 67 14.77 -6.74 18.62
C ASN A 67 15.74 -6.52 17.45
N ALA A 68 17.00 -6.93 17.61
CA ALA A 68 18.02 -6.77 16.58
C ALA A 68 17.65 -7.46 15.25
N GLU A 69 16.99 -8.62 15.29
CA GLU A 69 16.59 -9.35 14.08
C GLU A 69 15.49 -8.61 13.30
N ALA A 70 14.44 -8.13 13.99
CA ALA A 70 13.38 -7.33 13.34
C ALA A 70 13.95 -6.06 12.70
N VAL A 71 14.87 -5.38 13.40
CA VAL A 71 15.56 -4.19 12.88
C VAL A 71 16.38 -4.52 11.64
N GLN A 72 17.15 -5.62 11.66
CA GLN A 72 17.96 -6.03 10.52
C GLN A 72 17.10 -6.28 9.28
N LEU A 73 16.00 -7.03 9.42
CA LEU A 73 15.08 -7.35 8.32
C LEU A 73 14.53 -6.08 7.63
N ILE A 74 14.15 -5.07 8.40
CA ILE A 74 13.63 -3.81 7.85
C ILE A 74 14.76 -2.97 7.26
N ASN A 75 15.90 -2.91 7.93
CA ASN A 75 17.06 -2.16 7.44
C ASN A 75 17.61 -2.73 6.12
N ASP A 76 17.60 -4.05 5.93
CA ASP A 76 18.00 -4.70 4.68
C ASP A 76 17.10 -4.29 3.49
N CYS A 77 15.82 -4.04 3.76
CA CYS A 77 14.91 -3.49 2.75
C CYS A 77 15.17 -1.99 2.53
N LYS A 78 15.14 -1.22 3.61
CA LYS A 78 15.18 0.24 3.61
C LYS A 78 16.48 0.79 3.04
N LYS A 79 17.62 0.13 3.28
CA LYS A 79 18.94 0.57 2.82
C LYS A 79 19.00 0.77 1.30
N ARG A 80 18.22 0.01 0.51
CA ARG A 80 18.17 0.18 -0.96
C ARG A 80 17.65 1.55 -1.40
N ALA A 81 16.87 2.23 -0.56
CA ALA A 81 16.29 3.53 -0.87
C ALA A 81 17.20 4.72 -0.53
N TYR A 82 18.40 4.47 0.03
CA TYR A 82 19.30 5.52 0.50
C TYR A 82 20.71 5.36 -0.05
N SER A 83 21.39 6.49 -0.25
CA SER A 83 22.81 6.48 -0.56
C SER A 83 23.63 5.99 0.66
N PRO A 84 24.87 5.50 0.46
CA PRO A 84 25.76 5.17 1.58
C PRO A 84 26.00 6.34 2.54
N ALA A 85 26.02 7.59 2.04
CA ALA A 85 26.23 8.78 2.84
C ALA A 85 25.04 9.09 3.75
N ASP A 86 23.81 8.83 3.29
CA ASP A 86 22.59 9.13 4.06
C ASP A 86 22.25 8.01 5.06
N TRP A 87 22.66 6.77 4.78
CA TRP A 87 22.19 5.57 5.47
C TRP A 87 22.33 5.64 6.99
N ALA A 88 23.47 6.14 7.49
CA ALA A 88 23.77 6.19 8.91
C ALA A 88 22.68 6.93 9.72
N THR A 89 22.03 7.93 9.13
CA THR A 89 20.97 8.73 9.78
C THR A 89 19.55 8.18 9.57
N ARG A 90 19.41 7.15 8.73
CA ARG A 90 18.11 6.59 8.30
C ARG A 90 17.85 5.18 8.81
N ALA A 91 18.91 4.48 9.21
CA ALA A 91 18.83 3.14 9.78
C ALA A 91 18.00 3.14 11.06
N TYR A 92 17.14 2.13 11.19
CA TYR A 92 16.43 1.91 12.44
C TYR A 92 17.32 1.26 13.49
N THR A 93 17.01 1.55 14.75
CA THR A 93 17.41 0.84 15.95
C THR A 93 16.20 0.19 16.62
N PRO A 94 16.38 -0.72 17.59
CA PRO A 94 15.27 -1.28 18.37
C PRO A 94 14.37 -0.22 19.03
N ALA A 95 14.95 0.92 19.41
CA ALA A 95 14.21 2.03 20.03
C ALA A 95 13.36 2.81 19.01
N THR A 96 13.80 2.90 17.76
CA THR A 96 13.11 3.70 16.73
C THR A 96 12.12 2.90 15.88
N LEU A 97 12.30 1.58 15.77
CA LEU A 97 11.38 0.71 15.02
C LEU A 97 10.21 0.29 15.92
N THR A 98 9.24 1.18 16.07
CA THR A 98 7.96 0.88 16.75
C THR A 98 6.98 0.22 15.77
N LEU A 99 5.88 -0.38 16.26
CA LEU A 99 4.85 -0.93 15.38
C LEU A 99 4.20 0.15 14.48
N ASP A 100 4.01 1.36 14.99
CA ASP A 100 3.49 2.47 14.20
C ASP A 100 4.50 2.90 13.11
N GLU A 101 5.79 2.91 13.43
CA GLU A 101 6.83 3.20 12.45
C GLU A 101 7.00 2.07 11.42
N LEU A 102 6.86 0.81 11.82
CA LEU A 102 6.83 -0.33 10.91
C LEU A 102 5.67 -0.18 9.90
N LEU A 103 4.48 0.21 10.37
CA LEU A 103 3.33 0.48 9.51
C LEU A 103 3.59 1.68 8.57
N ALA A 104 4.29 2.71 9.03
CA ALA A 104 4.68 3.84 8.20
C ALA A 104 5.69 3.44 7.11
N GLU A 105 6.70 2.64 7.47
CA GLU A 105 7.71 2.13 6.53
C GLU A 105 7.10 1.17 5.50
N ARG A 106 6.14 0.32 5.90
CA ARG A 106 5.33 -0.47 4.94
C ARG A 106 4.60 0.45 3.95
N GLY A 107 4.03 1.55 4.43
CA GLY A 107 3.38 2.53 3.57
C GLY A 107 4.32 3.15 2.51
N ARG A 108 5.58 3.39 2.88
CA ARG A 108 6.61 3.90 1.96
C ARG A 108 7.10 2.84 0.99
N GLU A 109 7.43 1.64 1.49
CA GLU A 109 8.00 0.56 0.69
C GLU A 109 6.97 0.01 -0.33
N PHE A 110 5.70 -0.08 0.05
CA PHE A 110 4.63 -0.74 -0.72
C PHE A 110 3.58 0.22 -1.32
N ILE A 111 3.92 1.49 -1.48
CA ILE A 111 2.98 2.46 -2.06
C ILE A 111 2.54 2.00 -3.47
N PHE A 112 1.23 2.09 -3.73
CA PHE A 112 0.55 1.62 -4.96
C PHE A 112 0.61 0.11 -5.26
N GLU A 113 0.97 -0.73 -4.30
CA GLU A 113 0.95 -2.20 -4.46
C GLU A 113 -0.32 -2.87 -3.88
N GLY A 114 -1.35 -2.08 -3.56
CA GLY A 114 -2.65 -2.60 -3.09
C GLY A 114 -2.70 -3.05 -1.61
N LEU A 115 -1.63 -2.85 -0.84
CA LEU A 115 -1.53 -3.39 0.53
C LEU A 115 -2.05 -2.44 1.63
N ARG A 116 -2.10 -1.13 1.37
CA ARG A 116 -2.25 -0.12 2.44
C ARG A 116 -3.57 -0.26 3.20
N ARG A 117 -4.67 -0.56 2.52
CA ARG A 117 -5.99 -0.72 3.16
C ARG A 117 -5.97 -1.86 4.18
N ASP A 118 -5.49 -3.02 3.77
CA ASP A 118 -5.45 -4.21 4.61
C ASP A 118 -4.50 -4.04 5.79
N ASP A 119 -3.35 -3.40 5.56
CA ASP A 119 -2.42 -3.05 6.64
C ASP A 119 -3.07 -2.12 7.68
N LEU A 120 -3.77 -1.07 7.23
CA LEU A 120 -4.49 -0.18 8.14
C LEU A 120 -5.59 -0.91 8.91
N ILE A 121 -6.31 -1.85 8.29
CA ILE A 121 -7.35 -2.64 8.96
C ILE A 121 -6.71 -3.53 10.04
N ARG A 122 -5.66 -4.29 9.70
CA ARG A 122 -4.97 -5.18 10.66
C ARG A 122 -4.30 -4.44 11.82
N PHE A 123 -3.85 -3.21 11.59
CA PHE A 123 -3.26 -2.36 12.63
C PHE A 123 -4.31 -1.55 13.41
N GLY A 124 -5.61 -1.67 13.10
CA GLY A 124 -6.66 -0.89 13.77
C GLY A 124 -6.59 0.62 13.46
N LYS A 125 -5.90 0.98 12.37
CA LYS A 125 -5.69 2.37 11.93
C LYS A 125 -6.67 2.81 10.84
N PHE A 126 -7.37 1.88 10.20
CA PHE A 126 -8.28 2.19 9.07
C PHE A 126 -9.41 3.17 9.42
N ALA A 127 -9.97 3.06 10.63
CA ALA A 127 -11.06 3.93 11.09
C ALA A 127 -10.60 4.97 12.13
N THR A 128 -9.29 5.16 12.31
CA THR A 128 -8.74 6.06 13.35
C THR A 128 -7.64 6.98 12.84
N ALA A 129 -6.88 6.58 11.82
CA ALA A 129 -5.86 7.43 11.23
C ALA A 129 -6.48 8.56 10.42
N THR A 130 -5.84 9.73 10.46
CA THR A 130 -6.21 10.92 9.71
C THR A 130 -4.98 11.43 8.96
N TRP A 131 -5.18 12.05 7.80
CA TRP A 131 -4.15 12.78 7.06
C TRP A 131 -4.79 13.85 6.16
N TRP A 132 -3.96 14.57 5.41
CA TRP A 132 -4.34 15.77 4.66
C TRP A 132 -5.54 15.64 3.71
N ASP A 133 -5.88 14.42 3.26
CA ASP A 133 -7.04 14.14 2.38
C ASP A 133 -7.89 12.96 2.89
N HIS A 134 -7.83 12.66 4.19
CA HIS A 134 -8.63 11.59 4.76
C HIS A 134 -9.07 11.91 6.18
N THR A 135 -10.39 11.96 6.33
CA THR A 135 -11.05 11.90 7.63
C THR A 135 -11.61 10.49 7.81
N PRO A 136 -11.24 9.76 8.88
CA PRO A 136 -11.77 8.43 9.10
C PRO A 136 -13.28 8.47 9.34
N THR A 137 -13.99 7.45 8.85
CA THR A 137 -15.46 7.36 8.99
C THR A 137 -15.83 6.29 10.02
N THR A 138 -16.34 5.14 9.57
CA THR A 138 -16.81 4.06 10.44
C THR A 138 -16.03 2.77 10.19
N ALA A 139 -15.80 2.02 11.28
CA ALA A 139 -15.16 0.71 11.22
C ALA A 139 -15.91 -0.30 10.35
N THR A 140 -17.22 -0.10 10.10
CA THR A 140 -18.01 -0.99 9.22
C THR A 140 -17.52 -1.00 7.78
N LYS A 141 -16.77 0.04 7.35
CA LYS A 141 -16.16 0.08 6.01
C LYS A 141 -14.89 -0.78 5.86
N ALA A 142 -14.45 -1.46 6.93
CA ALA A 142 -13.39 -2.45 6.83
C ALA A 142 -13.78 -3.63 5.92
N LEU A 143 -15.06 -4.00 5.88
CA LEU A 143 -15.61 -4.97 4.92
C LEU A 143 -16.33 -4.25 3.79
N TYR A 144 -16.33 -4.84 2.60
CA TYR A 144 -17.15 -4.40 1.48
C TYR A 144 -18.60 -4.92 1.62
N PRO A 145 -19.59 -4.28 0.98
CA PRO A 145 -20.93 -4.83 0.94
C PRO A 145 -20.94 -6.17 0.18
N ILE A 146 -21.77 -7.10 0.62
CA ILE A 146 -22.11 -8.25 -0.21
C ILE A 146 -22.90 -7.74 -1.41
N PRO A 147 -22.50 -8.07 -2.66
CA PRO A 147 -23.16 -7.57 -3.85
C PRO A 147 -24.66 -7.88 -3.89
N GLN A 148 -25.47 -6.89 -4.30
CA GLN A 148 -26.94 -7.02 -4.28
C GLN A 148 -27.45 -8.13 -5.21
N VAL A 149 -26.83 -8.31 -6.39
CA VAL A 149 -27.21 -9.37 -7.33
C VAL A 149 -27.10 -10.75 -6.68
N GLN A 150 -26.05 -10.97 -5.88
CA GLN A 150 -25.77 -12.23 -5.21
C GLN A 150 -26.78 -12.47 -4.08
N ARG A 151 -27.16 -11.42 -3.35
CA ARG A 151 -28.23 -11.49 -2.33
C ARG A 151 -29.61 -11.74 -2.93
N ASN A 152 -29.91 -11.18 -4.11
CA ASN A 152 -31.16 -11.46 -4.82
C ASN A 152 -31.24 -12.93 -5.28
N LEU A 153 -30.11 -13.50 -5.71
CA LEU A 153 -30.02 -14.90 -6.13
C LEU A 153 -30.07 -15.89 -4.96
N ASN A 154 -29.58 -15.50 -3.78
CA ASN A 154 -29.58 -16.33 -2.59
C ASN A 154 -30.07 -15.55 -1.35
N GLY A 155 -31.35 -15.73 -1.02
CA GLY A 155 -31.99 -15.06 0.12
C GLY A 155 -31.42 -15.42 1.50
N ASN A 156 -30.57 -16.44 1.61
CA ASN A 156 -29.87 -16.76 2.85
C ASN A 156 -28.64 -15.86 3.10
N LEU A 157 -28.24 -15.03 2.15
CA LEU A 157 -27.11 -14.10 2.30
C LEU A 157 -27.56 -12.81 3.02
N THR A 158 -27.22 -12.73 4.31
CA THR A 158 -27.35 -11.50 5.10
C THR A 158 -26.26 -10.50 4.75
N GLN A 159 -26.55 -9.21 4.89
CA GLN A 159 -25.60 -8.14 4.57
C GLN A 159 -24.56 -7.97 5.68
N ASN A 160 -23.35 -7.51 5.32
CA ASN A 160 -22.36 -7.04 6.27
C ASN A 160 -22.91 -5.83 7.06
N PRO A 161 -22.70 -5.74 8.38
CA PRO A 161 -23.24 -4.64 9.18
C PRO A 161 -22.87 -3.26 8.61
N GLY A 162 -23.86 -2.36 8.49
CA GLY A 162 -23.65 -0.99 8.01
C GLY A 162 -23.71 -0.80 6.48
N TYR A 163 -24.31 -1.75 5.77
CA TYR A 163 -24.61 -1.72 4.33
C TYR A 163 -26.03 -2.22 4.04
#